data_AF-A0A2S3XTN4-F1
#
_entry.id   AF-A0A2S3XTN4-F1
#
_cell.length_a   1.000
_cell.length_b   1.000
_cell.length_c   1.000
_cell.angle_alpha   90.00
_cell.angle_beta   90.00
_cell.angle_gamma   90.00
#
_symmetry.space_group_name_H-M   'P 1'
#
loop_
_entity.id
_entity.type
_entity.pdbx_description
1 polymer ?
#
loop_
_entity_poly.entity_id
_entity_poly.type
_entity_poly.pdbx_seq_one_letter_code
_entity_poly.pdbx_strand_id
1 'polypeptide(L)'
;NAALAHFMASYGNITLPVPALLDAYFRQCSIEASCADLALAAGFLARGGLLADGSALLTRSQAKQVNAVMLTCGTYDAAGEFAYRVGLPGKSGVGGGIIAIVPGECTLCVWGPGLDRRGNSVAGVSGPGLDRRGNSVAGVSALDRFTTLTGLSVF
;
A
#
# COMPACT_ATOMS: atom_id res chain seq x y z
N ASN A 1 -15.52 9.06 -3.93
CA ASN A 1 -16.07 7.71 -3.68
C ASN A 1 -17.54 7.56 -4.07
N ALA A 2 -18.48 8.34 -3.50
CA ALA A 2 -19.91 8.19 -3.85
C ALA A 2 -20.21 8.34 -5.36
N ALA A 3 -19.68 9.38 -6.01
CA ALA A 3 -19.85 9.58 -7.46
C ALA A 3 -19.32 8.38 -8.28
N LEU A 4 -18.13 7.87 -7.95
CA LEU A 4 -17.54 6.69 -8.61
C LEU A 4 -18.36 5.42 -8.38
N ALA A 5 -18.89 5.22 -7.17
CA ALA A 5 -19.73 4.07 -6.85
C ALA A 5 -21.04 4.08 -7.65
N HIS A 6 -21.72 5.23 -7.73
CA HIS A 6 -22.92 5.38 -8.56
C HIS A 6 -22.62 5.22 -10.04
N PHE A 7 -21.51 5.78 -10.53
CA PHE A 7 -21.06 5.61 -11.90
C PHE A 7 -20.82 4.13 -12.24
N MET A 8 -20.04 3.41 -11.43
CA MET A 8 -19.81 1.98 -11.65
C MET A 8 -21.10 1.15 -11.57
N ALA A 9 -22.01 1.50 -10.65
CA ALA A 9 -23.32 0.84 -10.54
C ALA A 9 -24.20 1.07 -11.78
N SER A 10 -24.16 2.26 -12.40
CA SER A 10 -24.94 2.53 -13.62
C SER A 10 -24.50 1.69 -14.83
N TYR A 11 -23.28 1.14 -14.81
CA TYR A 11 -22.77 0.20 -15.82
C TYR A 11 -22.91 -1.27 -15.39
N GLY A 12 -23.54 -1.56 -14.26
CA GLY A 12 -23.73 -2.95 -13.78
C GLY A 12 -22.48 -3.59 -13.18
N ASN A 13 -21.39 -2.84 -12.96
CA ASN A 13 -20.16 -3.37 -12.34
C ASN A 13 -20.31 -3.60 -10.83
N ILE A 14 -21.32 -2.96 -10.21
CA ILE A 14 -21.64 -3.09 -8.78
C ILE A 14 -23.11 -3.47 -8.66
N THR A 15 -23.36 -4.62 -8.04
CA THR A 15 -24.71 -5.15 -7.80
C THR A 15 -25.21 -4.91 -6.38
N LEU A 16 -24.32 -4.56 -5.45
CA LEU A 16 -24.66 -4.21 -4.07
C LEU A 16 -25.26 -2.79 -4.00
N PRO A 17 -26.22 -2.51 -3.09
CA PRO A 17 -26.66 -1.14 -2.84
C PRO A 17 -25.48 -0.22 -2.51
N VAL A 18 -25.38 0.90 -3.24
CA VAL A 18 -24.26 1.86 -3.12
C VAL A 18 -24.01 2.31 -1.67
N PRO A 19 -25.02 2.64 -0.84
CA PRO A 19 -24.78 3.01 0.56
C PRO A 19 -24.06 1.92 1.37
N ALA A 20 -24.43 0.64 1.17
CA ALA A 20 -23.81 -0.48 1.87
C ALA A 20 -22.36 -0.72 1.39
N LEU A 21 -22.10 -0.56 0.10
CA LEU A 21 -20.74 -0.61 -0.45
C LEU A 21 -19.85 0.48 0.15
N LEU A 22 -20.36 1.71 0.23
CA LEU A 22 -19.62 2.84 0.78
C LEU A 22 -19.33 2.64 2.27
N ASP A 23 -20.30 2.17 3.06
CA ASP A 23 -20.07 1.84 4.48
C ASP A 23 -18.95 0.81 4.65
N ALA A 24 -18.99 -0.29 3.88
CA ALA A 24 -17.94 -1.31 3.92
C ALA A 24 -16.56 -0.74 3.52
N TYR A 25 -16.51 0.06 2.44
CA TYR A 25 -15.28 0.70 1.97
C TYR A 25 -14.69 1.64 3.02
N PHE A 26 -15.52 2.48 3.65
CA PHE A 26 -15.05 3.41 4.68
C PHE A 26 -14.57 2.69 5.94
N ARG A 27 -15.27 1.64 6.38
CA ARG A 27 -14.82 0.81 7.50
C ARG A 27 -13.48 0.13 7.21
N GLN A 28 -13.32 -0.42 6.00
CA GLN A 28 -12.05 -1.03 5.58
C GLN A 28 -10.90 0.00 5.60
N CYS A 29 -11.13 1.22 5.11
CA CYS A 29 -10.12 2.29 5.11
C CYS A 29 -9.88 2.92 6.49
N SER A 30 -10.69 2.60 7.50
CA SER A 30 -10.58 3.15 8.86
C SER A 30 -9.97 2.16 9.85
N ILE A 31 -9.45 1.02 9.38
CA ILE A 31 -8.68 0.10 10.23
C ILE A 31 -7.37 0.77 10.63
N GLU A 32 -7.13 0.88 11.93
CA GLU A 32 -5.88 1.38 12.49
C GLU A 32 -4.92 0.22 12.77
N ALA A 33 -3.64 0.43 12.45
CA ALA A 33 -2.59 -0.58 12.60
C ALA A 33 -1.23 0.11 12.76
N SER A 34 -0.34 -0.47 13.57
CA SER A 34 1.05 -0.04 13.63
C SER A 34 1.86 -0.51 12.41
N CYS A 35 3.07 0.01 12.21
CA CYS A 35 3.98 -0.52 11.19
C CYS A 35 4.26 -2.02 11.38
N ALA A 36 4.36 -2.47 12.63
CA ALA A 36 4.58 -3.87 12.96
C ALA A 36 3.38 -4.73 12.53
N ASP A 37 2.16 -4.27 12.84
CA ASP A 37 0.93 -4.97 12.46
C ASP A 37 0.81 -5.09 10.93
N LEU A 38 1.06 -4.00 10.19
CA LEU A 38 1.00 -4.01 8.73
C LEU A 38 2.08 -4.90 8.10
N ALA A 39 3.30 -4.88 8.64
CA ALA A 39 4.39 -5.73 8.17
C ALA A 39 4.07 -7.22 8.38
N LEU A 40 3.51 -7.57 9.53
CA LEU A 40 3.09 -8.95 9.83
C LEU A 40 1.89 -9.38 8.97
N ALA A 41 0.88 -8.51 8.84
CA ALA A 41 -0.34 -8.80 8.10
C ALA A 41 -0.07 -9.07 6.61
N ALA A 42 0.93 -8.40 6.02
CA ALA A 42 1.33 -8.61 4.62
C ALA A 42 2.42 -9.69 4.42
N GLY A 43 2.93 -10.30 5.50
CA GLY A 43 4.02 -11.28 5.45
C GLY A 43 3.74 -12.50 4.57
N PHE A 44 2.46 -12.88 4.40
CA PHE A 44 2.08 -13.98 3.51
C PHE A 44 2.44 -13.70 2.04
N LEU A 45 2.51 -12.43 1.62
CA LEU A 45 2.87 -12.06 0.25
C LEU A 45 4.35 -12.31 -0.05
N ALA A 46 5.24 -12.08 0.93
CA ALA A 46 6.64 -12.45 0.81
C ALA A 46 6.80 -13.98 0.75
N ARG A 47 5.91 -14.71 1.43
CA ARG A 47 5.93 -16.18 1.52
C ARG A 47 5.11 -16.90 0.45
N GLY A 48 4.76 -16.21 -0.64
CA GLY A 48 4.06 -16.81 -1.77
C GLY A 48 2.65 -17.31 -1.43
N GLY A 49 1.97 -16.65 -0.49
CA GLY A 49 0.58 -16.93 -0.09
C GLY A 49 0.41 -17.66 1.24
N LEU A 50 1.50 -18.03 1.92
CA LEU A 50 1.46 -18.83 3.15
C LEU A 50 1.42 -17.97 4.42
N LEU A 51 0.51 -18.28 5.35
CA LEU A 51 0.40 -17.70 6.69
C LEU A 51 1.47 -18.22 7.63
N ALA A 52 1.72 -17.54 8.77
CA ALA A 52 2.77 -17.86 9.76
C ALA A 52 2.86 -19.35 10.13
N ASP A 53 1.72 -20.02 10.24
CA ASP A 53 1.58 -21.45 10.58
C ASP A 53 1.82 -22.41 9.39
N GLY A 54 2.08 -21.90 8.20
CA GLY A 54 2.28 -22.67 6.97
C GLY A 54 1.01 -22.94 6.17
N SER A 55 -0.17 -22.57 6.68
CA SER A 55 -1.42 -22.69 5.93
C SER A 55 -1.47 -21.71 4.75
N ALA A 56 -2.16 -22.09 3.67
CA ALA A 56 -2.27 -21.25 2.49
C ALA A 56 -3.47 -20.30 2.60
N LEU A 57 -3.20 -18.99 2.65
CA LEU A 57 -4.23 -17.96 2.47
C LEU A 57 -4.50 -17.72 0.98
N LEU A 58 -3.44 -17.71 0.17
CA LEU A 58 -3.49 -17.59 -1.28
C LEU A 58 -2.66 -18.70 -1.92
N THR A 59 -3.00 -19.04 -3.16
CA THR A 59 -2.06 -19.80 -4.02
C THR A 59 -0.84 -18.93 -4.36
N ARG A 60 0.27 -19.58 -4.70
CA ARG A 60 1.48 -18.88 -5.18
C ARG A 60 1.21 -17.98 -6.38
N SER A 61 0.31 -18.40 -7.28
CA SER A 61 -0.09 -17.59 -8.44
C SER A 61 -0.85 -16.32 -8.03
N GLN A 62 -1.80 -16.44 -7.10
CA GLN A 62 -2.55 -15.29 -6.57
C GLN A 62 -1.63 -14.32 -5.81
N ALA A 63 -0.72 -14.82 -4.97
CA ALA A 63 0.25 -13.96 -4.27
C ALA A 63 1.15 -13.21 -5.28
N LYS A 64 1.60 -13.87 -6.35
CA LYS A 64 2.34 -13.23 -7.44
C LYS A 64 1.50 -12.14 -8.12
N GLN A 65 0.22 -12.39 -8.38
CA GLN A 65 -0.68 -11.40 -8.99
C GLN A 65 -0.88 -10.18 -8.09
N VAL A 66 -1.07 -10.37 -6.79
CA VAL A 66 -1.17 -9.28 -5.81
C VAL A 66 0.12 -8.45 -5.80
N ASN A 67 1.28 -9.09 -5.75
CA ASN A 67 2.57 -8.40 -5.81
C ASN A 67 2.76 -7.64 -7.13
N ALA A 68 2.30 -8.18 -8.27
CA ALA A 68 2.36 -7.49 -9.56
C ALA A 68 1.48 -6.22 -9.58
N VAL A 69 0.27 -6.29 -9.01
CA VAL A 69 -0.61 -5.12 -8.86
C VAL A 69 0.03 -4.07 -7.94
N MET A 70 0.59 -4.50 -6.81
CA MET A 70 1.32 -3.60 -5.90
C MET A 70 2.48 -2.90 -6.62
N LEU A 71 3.30 -3.63 -7.37
CA LEU A 71 4.43 -3.07 -8.11
C LEU A 71 3.99 -2.05 -9.19
N THR A 72 2.87 -2.32 -9.88
CA THR A 72 2.49 -1.55 -11.08
C THR A 72 1.55 -0.38 -10.81
N CYS A 73 0.77 -0.40 -9.73
CA CYS A 73 -0.16 0.69 -9.40
C CYS A 73 -0.33 0.97 -7.90
N GLY A 74 0.46 0.31 -7.03
CA GLY A 74 0.24 0.37 -5.59
C GLY A 74 0.63 1.70 -4.92
N THR A 75 1.44 2.53 -5.56
CA THR A 75 1.83 3.88 -5.08
C THR A 75 1.24 5.02 -5.92
N TYR A 76 0.02 4.81 -6.43
CA TYR A 76 -0.72 5.75 -7.28
C TYR A 76 0.08 6.08 -8.55
N ASP A 77 0.04 7.35 -8.98
CA ASP A 77 0.75 7.83 -10.16
C ASP A 77 2.29 7.76 -10.00
N ALA A 78 2.80 7.40 -8.82
CA ALA A 78 4.23 7.21 -8.56
C ALA A 78 4.71 5.76 -8.69
N ALA A 79 3.87 4.82 -9.13
CA ALA A 79 4.25 3.41 -9.23
C ALA A 79 5.51 3.18 -10.08
N GLY A 80 5.64 3.86 -11.22
CA GLY A 80 6.84 3.76 -12.07
C GLY A 80 8.11 4.30 -11.38
N GLU A 81 8.01 5.44 -10.70
CA GLU A 81 9.14 6.02 -9.96
C GLU A 81 9.54 5.15 -8.75
N PHE A 82 8.54 4.62 -8.04
CA PHE A 82 8.75 3.71 -6.92
C PHE A 82 9.43 2.41 -7.38
N ALA A 83 8.98 1.82 -8.49
CA ALA A 83 9.62 0.66 -9.08
C ALA A 83 11.05 0.96 -9.52
N TYR A 84 11.33 2.14 -10.08
CA TYR A 84 12.66 2.55 -10.51
C TYR A 84 13.64 2.77 -9.34
N ARG A 85 13.18 3.44 -8.27
CA ARG A 85 14.05 3.80 -7.13
C ARG A 85 14.13 2.69 -6.08
N VAL A 86 12.98 2.15 -5.67
CA VAL A 86 12.90 1.16 -4.60
C VAL A 86 13.02 -0.26 -5.16
N GLY A 87 12.37 -0.56 -6.29
CA GLY A 87 12.48 -1.87 -6.91
C GLY A 87 11.75 -2.99 -6.16
N LEU A 88 10.67 -2.69 -5.44
CA LEU A 88 9.87 -3.69 -4.71
C LEU A 88 8.37 -3.52 -4.98
N PRO A 89 7.55 -4.58 -4.91
CA PRO A 89 6.09 -4.46 -4.82
C PRO A 89 5.69 -3.60 -3.62
N GLY A 90 5.02 -2.47 -3.86
CA GLY A 90 4.66 -1.50 -2.82
C GLY A 90 3.18 -1.15 -2.78
N LYS A 91 2.63 -0.82 -1.60
CA LYS A 91 1.31 -0.18 -1.47
C LYS A 91 1.40 0.98 -0.49
N SER A 92 0.99 2.17 -0.93
CA SER A 92 0.88 3.35 -0.06
C SER A 92 -0.55 3.60 0.40
N GLY A 93 -0.72 4.32 1.51
CA GLY A 93 -1.99 4.86 1.96
C GLY A 93 -1.84 6.35 2.28
N VAL A 94 -2.90 7.11 2.04
CA VAL A 94 -2.94 8.57 2.34
C VAL A 94 -2.74 8.88 3.82
N GLY A 95 -2.90 7.90 4.71
CA GLY A 95 -2.51 7.98 6.13
C GLY A 95 -0.99 8.01 6.38
N GLY A 96 -0.16 7.93 5.32
CA GLY A 96 1.31 8.03 5.38
C GLY A 96 2.05 6.70 5.50
N GLY A 97 1.33 5.58 5.52
CA GLY A 97 1.91 4.23 5.55
C GLY A 97 2.29 3.72 4.16
N ILE A 98 3.40 3.00 4.07
CA ILE A 98 3.81 2.26 2.87
C ILE A 98 4.23 0.86 3.29
N ILE A 99 3.68 -0.15 2.63
CA ILE A 99 4.11 -1.55 2.73
C ILE A 99 4.94 -1.87 1.49
N ALA A 100 6.06 -2.56 1.65
CA ALA A 100 6.86 -3.11 0.55
C ALA A 100 7.16 -4.60 0.80
N ILE A 101 7.07 -5.41 -0.25
CA ILE A 101 7.28 -6.86 -0.16
C ILE A 101 8.65 -7.20 -0.74
N VAL A 102 9.48 -7.92 0.02
CA VAL A 102 10.70 -8.55 -0.51
C VAL A 102 10.39 -10.04 -0.70
N PRO A 103 10.08 -10.50 -1.93
CA PRO A 103 9.64 -11.87 -2.17
C PRO A 103 10.68 -12.89 -1.68
N GLY A 104 10.25 -13.88 -0.90
CA GLY A 104 11.11 -14.91 -0.31
C GLY A 104 11.77 -14.51 1.01
N GLU A 105 11.83 -13.22 1.35
CA GLU A 105 12.64 -12.73 2.48
C GLU A 105 11.77 -12.15 3.60
N CYS A 106 11.14 -10.99 3.36
CA CYS A 106 10.45 -10.26 4.40
C CYS A 106 9.41 -9.27 3.85
N THR A 107 8.70 -8.63 4.76
CA THR A 107 7.82 -7.50 4.47
C THR A 107 8.30 -6.30 5.27
N LEU A 108 8.34 -5.15 4.61
CA LEU A 108 8.73 -3.88 5.20
C LEU A 108 7.48 -3.01 5.33
N CYS A 109 7.39 -2.28 6.43
CA CYS A 109 6.43 -1.19 6.56
C CYS A 109 7.15 0.05 7.07
N VAL A 110 6.89 1.16 6.41
CA VAL A 110 7.32 2.49 6.84
C VAL A 110 6.10 3.36 7.02
N TRP A 111 6.15 4.26 8.00
CA TRP A 111 5.13 5.27 8.20
C TRP A 111 5.83 6.61 8.43
N GLY A 112 5.45 7.59 7.64
CA GLY A 112 5.89 8.97 7.81
C GLY A 112 4.66 9.84 7.64
N PRO A 113 4.11 10.41 8.73
CA PRO A 113 2.90 11.20 8.61
C PRO A 113 3.22 12.44 7.78
N GLY A 114 2.25 12.85 6.97
CA GLY A 114 2.20 14.23 6.54
C GLY A 114 1.92 15.08 7.78
N LEU A 115 2.97 15.55 8.45
CA LEU A 115 2.91 16.65 9.40
C LEU A 115 3.88 17.71 8.91
N ASP A 116 3.45 18.96 8.90
CA ASP A 116 4.40 20.06 8.79
C ASP A 116 5.20 20.22 10.10
N ARG A 117 6.20 21.10 10.09
CA ARG A 117 7.05 21.39 11.27
C ARG A 117 6.28 21.93 12.50
N ARG A 118 4.98 22.19 12.39
CA ARG A 118 4.13 22.72 13.47
C ARG A 118 3.13 21.68 14.00
N GLY A 119 3.15 20.44 13.50
CA GLY A 119 2.32 19.34 14.00
C GLY A 119 0.87 19.36 13.50
N ASN A 120 0.57 20.11 12.43
CA ASN A 120 -0.75 20.11 11.82
C ASN A 120 -0.94 18.92 10.87
N SER A 121 -2.08 18.23 10.98
CA SER A 121 -2.48 17.14 10.08
C SER A 121 -2.70 17.68 8.66
N VAL A 122 -1.90 17.24 7.68
CA VAL A 122 -2.06 17.61 6.25
C VAL A 122 -2.96 16.64 5.48
N ALA A 123 -3.99 16.10 6.15
CA ALA A 123 -5.02 15.26 5.53
C ALA A 123 -5.81 15.97 4.39
N GLY A 124 -5.58 17.26 4.16
CA GLY A 124 -5.99 17.97 2.95
C GLY A 124 -4.79 18.64 2.28
N VAL A 125 -4.42 18.16 1.09
CA VAL A 125 -3.57 18.87 0.10
C VAL A 125 -2.10 19.07 0.50
N SER A 126 -1.21 18.32 -0.16
CA SER A 126 0.19 18.68 -0.43
C SER A 126 0.96 19.36 0.73
N GLY A 127 1.08 18.66 1.86
CA GLY A 127 1.99 19.05 2.94
C GLY A 127 3.42 18.52 2.74
N PRO A 128 4.42 19.06 3.45
CA PRO A 128 5.85 18.76 3.24
C PRO A 128 6.27 17.30 3.53
N GLY A 129 5.39 16.44 4.06
CA GLY A 129 5.67 15.02 4.32
C GLY A 129 5.08 14.04 3.29
N LEU A 130 4.11 14.48 2.48
CA LEU A 130 3.51 13.68 1.41
C LEU A 130 3.84 14.31 0.05
N ASP A 131 4.15 13.50 -0.96
CA ASP A 131 4.27 14.01 -2.33
C ASP A 131 2.89 14.49 -2.85
N ARG A 132 2.87 15.10 -4.04
CA ARG A 132 1.60 15.57 -4.66
C ARG A 132 0.62 14.44 -4.98
N ARG A 133 1.04 13.18 -4.84
CA ARG A 133 0.28 11.95 -5.14
C ARG A 133 -0.17 11.25 -3.85
N GLY A 134 0.13 11.81 -2.68
CA GLY A 134 -0.29 11.29 -1.38
C GLY A 134 0.62 10.19 -0.81
N ASN A 135 1.85 10.02 -1.32
CA ASN A 135 2.82 9.07 -0.80
C ASN A 135 3.77 9.70 0.22
N SER A 136 4.22 8.95 1.23
CA SER A 136 5.21 9.41 2.20
C SER A 136 6.59 9.60 1.57
N VAL A 137 7.08 10.84 1.50
CA VAL A 137 8.40 11.17 0.92
C VAL A 137 9.52 10.53 1.72
N ALA A 138 9.43 10.62 3.06
CA ALA A 138 10.38 10.01 3.98
C ALA A 138 10.32 8.48 3.89
N GLY A 139 9.11 7.91 3.78
CA GLY A 139 8.91 6.46 3.62
C GLY A 139 9.57 5.92 2.35
N VAL A 140 9.33 6.56 1.20
CA VAL A 140 9.97 6.17 -0.08
C VAL A 140 11.49 6.28 0.02
N SER A 141 12.00 7.37 0.61
CA SER A 141 13.45 7.57 0.77
C SER A 141 14.10 6.54 1.70
N ALA A 142 13.40 6.13 2.76
CA ALA A 142 13.87 5.09 3.67
C ALA A 142 13.96 3.72 2.95
N LEU A 143 12.95 3.39 2.14
CA LEU A 143 12.93 2.15 1.37
C LEU A 143 14.00 2.14 0.26
N ASP A 144 14.16 3.24 -0.47
CA ASP A 144 15.21 3.44 -1.48
C ASP A 144 16.61 3.24 -0.88
N ARG A 145 16.85 3.85 0.29
CA ARG A 145 18.11 3.66 1.02
C ARG A 145 18.29 2.22 1.51
N PHE A 146 17.23 1.57 1.98
CA PHE A 146 17.28 0.17 2.40
C PHE A 146 17.67 -0.74 1.24
N THR A 147 17.02 -0.62 0.08
CA THR A 147 17.30 -1.49 -1.08
C THR A 147 18.68 -1.19 -1.66
N THR A 148 19.11 0.07 -1.68
CA THR A 148 20.48 0.47 -2.06
C THR A 148 21.54 -0.17 -1.16
N LEU A 149 21.32 -0.20 0.16
CA LEU A 149 22.31 -0.73 1.11
C LEU A 149 22.33 -2.27 1.17
N THR A 150 21.20 -2.91 0.90
CA THR A 150 21.05 -4.38 1.05
C THR A 150 21.15 -5.13 -0.27
N GLY A 151 20.95 -4.46 -1.41
CA GLY A 151 20.82 -5.10 -2.72
C GLY A 151 19.47 -5.81 -2.92
N LEU A 152 18.53 -5.68 -1.98
CA LEU A 152 17.21 -6.32 -2.05
C LEU A 152 16.27 -5.51 -2.96
N SER A 153 16.38 -5.77 -4.25
CA SER A 153 15.50 -5.28 -5.32
C SER A 153 15.01 -6.48 -6.13
N VAL A 154 13.81 -6.40 -6.72
CA VAL A 154 13.33 -7.42 -7.69
C VAL A 154 13.87 -7.20 -9.10
N PHE A 155 14.63 -6.13 -9.32
CA PHE A 155 15.36 -5.78 -10.54
C PHE A 155 16.86 -5.75 -10.30
#